data_AF-A0A1V5NI57-F1
#
_entry.id   AF-A0A1V5NI57-F1
#
_cell.length_a   1.000
_cell.length_b   1.000
_cell.length_c   1.000
_cell.angle_alpha   90.00
_cell.angle_beta   90.00
_cell.angle_gamma   90.00
#
_symmetry.space_group_name_H-M   'P 1'
#
loop_
_entity.id
_entity.type
_entity.pdbx_description
1 polymer ?
#
loop_
_entity_poly.entity_id
_entity_poly.type
_entity_poly.pdbx_seq_one_letter_code
_entity_poly.pdbx_strand_id
1 'polypeptide(L)'
;MEALEKFGVPRQIVAFVMPTGYSFNLDGTTLYLSMAAVFVAQVAGIQMTLGQQLMMVFTLMLTSKGVAGVPRASLVILLGTAASFNLPIEPIFIILGIDELMDMARTSVNVIGNCLATVVVAIWEGEFDRARHAPPHQVALE
;
A
#
# COMPACT_ATOMS: atom_id res chain seq x y z
N MET A 1 -14.72 -6.52 1.96
CA MET A 1 -15.45 -6.16 3.20
C MET A 1 -16.25 -7.34 3.71
N GLU A 2 -17.20 -7.89 2.95
CA GLU A 2 -17.98 -9.09 3.35
C GLU A 2 -17.11 -10.28 3.82
N ALA A 3 -15.98 -10.53 3.15
CA ALA A 3 -15.05 -11.59 3.55
C ALA A 3 -14.50 -11.38 4.97
N LEU A 4 -14.21 -10.14 5.38
CA LEU A 4 -13.72 -9.80 6.73
C LEU A 4 -14.84 -9.94 7.78
N GLU A 5 -16.07 -9.55 7.44
CA GLU A 5 -17.24 -9.76 8.31
C GLU A 5 -17.51 -11.25 8.53
N LYS A 6 -17.44 -12.05 7.46
CA LYS A 6 -17.53 -13.53 7.54
C LYS A 6 -16.37 -14.12 8.35
N PHE A 7 -15.17 -13.54 8.25
CA PHE A 7 -13.99 -13.94 9.00
C PHE A 7 -14.06 -13.60 10.51
N GLY A 8 -15.05 -12.82 10.96
CA GLY A 8 -15.24 -12.51 12.39
C GLY A 8 -14.82 -11.10 12.79
N VAL A 9 -14.55 -10.21 11.83
CA VAL A 9 -14.33 -8.79 12.11
C VAL A 9 -15.69 -8.06 12.17
N PRO A 10 -15.99 -7.28 13.21
CA PRO A 10 -17.22 -6.49 13.28
C PRO A 10 -17.36 -5.51 12.11
N ARG A 11 -18.58 -5.36 11.60
CA ARG A 11 -18.88 -4.45 10.48
C ARG A 11 -18.42 -3.01 10.73
N GLN A 12 -18.54 -2.51 11.96
CA GLN A 12 -18.10 -1.15 12.31
C GLN A 12 -16.59 -0.94 12.13
N ILE A 13 -15.78 -1.95 12.45
CA ILE A 13 -14.32 -1.91 12.27
C ILE A 13 -14.00 -2.03 10.78
N VAL A 14 -14.64 -2.96 10.06
CA VAL A 14 -14.47 -3.09 8.59
C VAL A 14 -14.81 -1.79 7.86
N ALA A 15 -15.94 -1.17 8.21
CA ALA A 15 -16.44 0.06 7.58
C ALA A 15 -15.56 1.29 7.85
N PHE A 16 -14.77 1.29 8.92
CA PHE A 16 -13.83 2.36 9.23
C PHE A 16 -12.42 2.09 8.68
N VAL A 17 -11.87 0.91 8.98
CA VAL A 17 -10.46 0.59 8.68
C VAL A 17 -10.24 0.39 7.18
N MET A 18 -11.14 -0.30 6.47
CA MET A 18 -10.93 -0.57 5.03
C MET A 18 -10.95 0.70 4.17
N PRO A 19 -11.92 1.64 4.30
CA PRO A 19 -11.88 2.89 3.53
C PRO A 19 -10.68 3.77 3.88
N THR A 20 -10.32 3.84 5.18
CA THR A 20 -9.14 4.59 5.63
C THR A 20 -7.86 3.97 5.06
N GLY A 21 -7.74 2.64 5.11
CA GLY A 21 -6.61 1.88 4.57
C GLY A 21 -6.43 2.07 3.07
N TYR A 22 -7.51 2.10 2.29
CA TYR A 22 -7.42 2.38 0.85
C TYR A 22 -6.82 3.76 0.52
N SER A 23 -6.89 4.71 1.44
CA SER A 23 -6.35 6.05 1.24
C SER A 23 -4.95 6.23 1.83
N PHE A 24 -4.66 5.58 2.96
CA PHE A 24 -3.48 5.86 3.77
C PHE A 24 -2.54 4.65 3.93
N ASN A 25 -3.00 3.44 3.69
CA ASN A 25 -2.19 2.22 3.74
C ASN A 25 -2.01 1.65 2.32
N LEU A 26 -1.20 2.38 1.56
CA LEU A 26 -0.83 2.10 0.18
C LEU A 26 0.62 1.59 0.09
N ASP A 27 0.99 0.62 0.93
CA ASP A 27 2.38 0.17 1.10
C ASP A 27 2.99 -0.43 -0.16
N GLY A 28 2.24 -1.23 -0.91
CA GLY A 28 2.64 -1.74 -2.22
C GLY A 28 2.90 -0.61 -3.22
N THR A 29 2.09 0.45 -3.18
CA THR A 29 2.29 1.64 -4.02
C THR A 29 3.56 2.38 -3.61
N THR A 30 3.76 2.61 -2.32
CA THR A 30 4.95 3.29 -1.77
C THR A 30 6.23 2.51 -2.11
N LEU A 31 6.23 1.19 -1.94
CA LEU A 31 7.35 0.32 -2.30
C LEU A 31 7.65 0.44 -3.80
N TYR A 32 6.63 0.31 -4.65
CA TYR A 32 6.77 0.42 -6.09
C TYR A 32 7.37 1.77 -6.52
N LEU A 33 6.80 2.88 -6.04
CA LEU A 33 7.27 4.21 -6.40
C LEU A 33 8.71 4.46 -5.95
N SER A 34 9.07 3.97 -4.76
CA SER A 34 10.42 4.06 -4.22
C SER A 34 11.43 3.34 -5.11
N MET A 35 11.13 2.09 -5.47
CA MET A 35 11.98 1.31 -6.37
C MET A 35 12.02 1.92 -7.78
N ALA A 36 10.89 2.40 -8.29
CA ALA A 36 10.77 3.03 -9.60
C ALA A 36 11.62 4.32 -9.68
N ALA A 37 11.61 5.16 -8.65
CA ALA A 37 12.40 6.38 -8.63
C ALA A 37 13.91 6.11 -8.57
N VAL A 38 14.34 5.10 -7.80
CA VAL A 38 15.73 4.63 -7.80
C VAL A 38 16.12 4.04 -9.16
N PHE A 39 15.23 3.26 -9.78
CA PHE A 39 15.43 2.73 -11.13
C PHE A 39 15.62 3.84 -12.16
N VAL A 40 14.79 4.90 -12.12
CA VAL A 40 14.91 6.07 -13.02
C VAL A 40 16.30 6.69 -12.89
N ALA A 41 16.79 6.89 -11.67
CA ALA A 41 18.13 7.43 -11.45
C ALA A 41 19.22 6.49 -12.01
N GLN A 42 19.09 5.18 -11.80
CA GLN A 42 20.06 4.20 -12.29
C GLN A 42 20.11 4.11 -13.82
N VAL A 43 18.96 4.09 -14.49
CA VAL A 43 18.88 4.10 -15.96
C VAL A 43 19.45 5.39 -16.55
N ALA A 44 19.26 6.52 -15.86
CA ALA A 44 19.84 7.80 -16.23
C ALA A 44 21.35 7.91 -15.95
N GLY A 45 21.97 6.90 -15.33
CA GLY A 45 23.37 6.96 -14.91
C GLY A 45 23.64 7.92 -13.75
N ILE A 46 22.59 8.36 -13.04
CA ILE A 46 22.68 9.28 -11.91
C ILE A 46 22.94 8.48 -10.64
N GLN A 47 24.12 8.68 -10.07
CA GLN A 47 24.47 8.07 -8.79
C GLN A 47 23.82 8.83 -7.64
N MET A 48 22.98 8.13 -6.89
CA MET A 48 22.36 8.67 -5.69
C MET A 48 23.04 8.09 -4.45
N THR A 49 23.50 8.97 -3.57
CA THR A 49 23.97 8.57 -2.24
C THR A 49 22.84 7.89 -1.45
N LEU A 50 23.20 7.05 -0.48
CA LEU A 50 22.21 6.40 0.37
C LEU A 50 21.30 7.42 1.09
N GLY A 51 21.85 8.56 1.51
CA GLY A 51 21.06 9.64 2.11
C GLY A 51 20.03 10.23 1.16
N GLN A 52 20.38 10.46 -0.11
CA GLN A 52 19.43 10.92 -1.12
C GLN A 52 18.34 9.89 -1.42
N GLN A 53 18.70 8.60 -1.47
CA GLN A 53 17.73 7.52 -1.66
C GLN A 53 16.74 7.47 -0.48
N LEU A 54 17.24 7.53 0.77
CA LEU A 54 16.39 7.54 1.96
C LEU A 54 15.46 8.77 2.00
N MET A 55 15.97 9.96 1.66
CA MET A 55 15.15 11.17 1.58
C MET A 55 14.05 11.05 0.52
N MET A 56 14.39 10.50 -0.66
CA MET A 56 13.41 10.26 -1.72
C MET A 56 12.32 9.28 -1.30
N VAL A 57 12.71 8.17 -0.69
CA VAL A 57 11.78 7.17 -0.15
C VAL A 57 10.87 7.78 0.92
N PHE A 58 11.41 8.63 1.80
CA PHE A 58 10.61 9.36 2.78
C PHE A 58 9.63 10.34 2.14
N THR A 59 10.08 11.12 1.14
CA THR A 59 9.21 12.02 0.38
C THR A 59 8.08 11.23 -0.28
N LEU A 60 8.39 10.11 -0.94
CA LEU A 60 7.41 9.23 -1.58
C LEU A 60 6.43 8.59 -0.58
N MET A 61 6.91 8.21 0.60
CA MET A 61 6.06 7.74 1.69
C MET A 61 5.01 8.78 2.08
N LEU A 62 5.41 10.05 2.18
CA LEU A 62 4.52 11.14 2.57
C LEU A 62 3.56 11.53 1.43
N THR A 63 4.06 11.64 0.21
CA THR A 63 3.29 12.12 -0.96
C THR A 63 2.38 11.06 -1.58
N SER A 64 2.61 9.78 -1.30
CA SER A 64 1.78 8.69 -1.81
C SER A 64 0.47 8.47 -1.05
N LYS A 65 0.25 9.19 0.06
CA LYS A 65 -0.97 9.07 0.87
C LYS A 65 -2.04 10.05 0.40
N GLY A 66 -3.31 9.65 0.49
CA GLY A 66 -4.45 10.50 0.15
C GLY A 66 -4.71 10.63 -1.36
N VAL A 67 -4.11 9.77 -2.18
CA VAL A 67 -4.29 9.76 -3.64
C VAL A 67 -5.40 8.80 -4.08
N ALA A 68 -6.18 8.27 -3.13
CA ALA A 68 -7.33 7.42 -3.42
C ALA A 68 -8.33 8.15 -4.32
N GLY A 69 -8.57 7.57 -5.51
CA GLY A 69 -9.54 8.08 -6.47
C GLY A 69 -8.95 8.89 -7.63
N VAL A 70 -7.64 9.15 -7.67
CA VAL A 70 -6.99 9.77 -8.85
C VAL A 70 -6.59 8.68 -9.85
N PRO A 71 -7.13 8.67 -11.08
CA PRO A 71 -6.69 7.73 -12.11
C PRO A 71 -5.19 7.89 -12.38
N ARG A 72 -4.46 6.77 -12.40
CA ARG A 72 -3.00 6.74 -12.66
C ARG A 72 -2.18 7.63 -11.70
N ALA A 73 -2.64 7.74 -10.46
CA ALA A 73 -1.96 8.41 -9.35
C ALA A 73 -0.45 8.14 -9.29
N SER A 74 -0.05 6.87 -9.41
CA SER A 74 1.33 6.41 -9.32
C SER A 74 2.27 7.14 -10.29
N LEU A 75 1.88 7.28 -11.56
CA LEU A 75 2.68 7.95 -12.58
C LEU A 75 2.83 9.44 -12.29
N VAL A 76 1.75 10.10 -11.85
CA VAL A 76 1.78 11.53 -11.49
C VAL A 76 2.73 11.76 -10.32
N ILE A 77 2.67 10.91 -9.30
CA ILE A 77 3.56 10.99 -8.12
C ILE A 77 5.01 10.75 -8.53
N LEU A 78 5.26 9.76 -9.39
CA LEU A 78 6.61 9.45 -9.88
C LEU A 78 7.20 10.61 -10.70
N LEU A 79 6.41 11.22 -11.59
CA LEU A 79 6.81 12.40 -12.36
C LEU A 79 7.11 13.60 -11.44
N GLY A 80 6.25 13.86 -10.45
CA GLY A 80 6.46 14.94 -9.47
C GLY A 80 7.70 14.70 -8.59
N THR A 81 7.98 13.45 -8.26
CA THR A 81 9.18 13.05 -7.52
C THR A 81 10.43 13.22 -8.38
N ALA A 82 10.40 12.78 -9.64
CA ALA A 82 11.50 12.97 -10.56
C ALA A 82 11.86 14.46 -10.70
N ALA A 83 10.86 15.33 -10.87
CA ALA A 83 11.07 16.78 -10.91
C ALA A 83 11.70 17.32 -9.61
N SER A 84 11.23 16.85 -8.44
CA SER A 84 11.73 17.28 -7.12
C SER A 84 13.18 16.87 -6.85
N PHE A 85 13.64 15.79 -7.49
CA PHE A 85 15.01 15.27 -7.36
C PHE A 85 15.88 15.52 -8.60
N ASN A 86 15.43 16.36 -9.54
CA ASN A 86 16.10 16.66 -10.81
C ASN A 86 16.46 15.42 -11.64
N LEU A 87 15.58 14.41 -11.63
CA LEU A 87 15.72 13.22 -12.45
C LEU A 87 15.04 13.44 -13.82
N PRO A 88 15.61 12.87 -14.89
CA PRO A 88 14.98 12.87 -16.21
C PRO A 88 13.68 12.05 -16.18
N ILE A 89 12.70 12.46 -17.00
CA ILE A 89 11.39 11.81 -17.07
C ILE A 89 11.38 10.67 -18.10
N GLU A 90 12.33 10.66 -19.03
CA GLU A 90 12.41 9.70 -20.12
C GLU A 90 12.41 8.24 -19.64
N PRO A 91 13.17 7.86 -18.59
CA PRO A 91 13.14 6.49 -18.06
C PRO A 91 11.79 6.06 -17.48
N ILE A 92 10.92 7.01 -17.08
CA ILE A 92 9.57 6.71 -16.56
C ILE A 92 8.69 6.11 -17.66
N PHE A 93 8.90 6.48 -18.93
CA PHE A 93 8.14 5.88 -20.04
C PHE A 93 8.48 4.40 -20.28
N ILE A 94 9.64 3.92 -19.83
CA ILE A 94 9.96 2.48 -19.83
C ILE A 94 9.07 1.75 -18.82
N ILE A 95 8.91 2.34 -17.64
CA ILE A 95 8.05 1.81 -16.57
C ILE A 95 6.58 1.76 -17.03
N LEU A 96 6.13 2.73 -17.83
CA LEU A 96 4.77 2.76 -18.37
C LEU A 96 4.40 1.47 -19.12
N GLY A 97 5.38 0.83 -19.79
CA GLY A 97 5.17 -0.43 -20.51
C GLY A 97 4.78 -1.62 -19.61
N ILE A 98 5.12 -1.58 -18.32
CA ILE A 98 4.81 -2.63 -17.35
C ILE A 98 3.86 -2.16 -16.24
N ASP A 99 3.45 -0.88 -16.24
CA ASP A 99 2.75 -0.28 -15.10
C ASP A 99 1.43 -0.99 -14.78
N GLU A 100 0.75 -1.53 -15.80
CA GLU A 100 -0.51 -2.26 -15.60
C GLU A 100 -0.30 -3.59 -14.84
N LEU A 101 0.76 -4.33 -15.16
CA LEU A 101 1.12 -5.55 -14.43
C LEU A 101 1.53 -5.21 -13.00
N MET A 102 2.33 -4.15 -12.84
CA MET A 102 2.76 -3.67 -11.54
C MET A 102 1.58 -3.09 -10.73
N ASP A 103 0.52 -2.58 -11.38
CA ASP A 103 -0.70 -2.11 -10.74
C ASP A 103 -1.47 -3.23 -10.05
N MET A 104 -1.61 -4.37 -10.74
CA MET A 104 -2.23 -5.54 -10.13
C MET A 104 -1.42 -6.04 -8.92
N ALA A 105 -0.09 -6.04 -9.03
CA ALA A 105 0.80 -6.46 -7.95
C ALA A 105 0.70 -5.53 -6.73
N ARG A 106 0.84 -4.20 -6.93
CA ARG A 106 0.77 -3.23 -5.83
C ARG A 106 -0.61 -3.21 -5.17
N THR A 107 -1.68 -3.33 -5.95
CA THR A 107 -3.05 -3.38 -5.44
C THR A 107 -3.26 -4.63 -4.59
N SER A 108 -2.73 -5.78 -5.01
CA SER A 108 -2.81 -7.02 -4.22
C SER A 108 -2.12 -6.88 -2.86
N VAL A 109 -0.91 -6.31 -2.83
CA VAL A 109 -0.17 -6.06 -1.58
C VAL A 109 -0.95 -5.09 -0.66
N ASN A 110 -1.48 -4.00 -1.21
CA ASN A 110 -2.28 -3.03 -0.45
C ASN A 110 -3.53 -3.69 0.16
N VAL A 111 -4.26 -4.49 -0.62
CA VAL A 111 -5.46 -5.19 -0.15
C VAL A 111 -5.13 -6.17 0.97
N ILE A 112 -4.05 -6.96 0.84
CA ILE A 112 -3.61 -7.89 1.88
C ILE A 112 -3.25 -7.14 3.17
N GLY A 113 -2.47 -6.07 3.06
CA GLY A 113 -2.09 -5.23 4.20
C GLY A 113 -3.30 -4.61 4.90
N ASN A 114 -4.27 -4.11 4.14
CA ASN A 114 -5.51 -3.55 4.69
C ASN A 114 -6.39 -4.58 5.38
N CYS A 115 -6.53 -5.77 4.80
CA CYS A 115 -7.23 -6.89 5.43
C CYS A 115 -6.55 -7.30 6.75
N LEU A 116 -5.23 -7.43 6.75
CA LEU A 116 -4.46 -7.76 7.95
C LEU A 116 -4.63 -6.69 9.04
N ALA A 117 -4.45 -5.41 8.69
CA ALA A 117 -4.63 -4.30 9.61
C ALA A 117 -6.04 -4.29 10.22
N THR A 118 -7.06 -4.57 9.41
CA THR A 118 -8.46 -4.65 9.87
C THR A 118 -8.65 -5.74 10.91
N VAL A 119 -8.04 -6.91 10.73
CA VAL A 119 -8.09 -8.01 11.71
C VAL A 119 -7.31 -7.65 12.98
N VAL A 120 -6.11 -7.07 12.83
CA VAL A 120 -5.28 -6.65 13.97
C VAL A 120 -6.01 -5.61 14.83
N VAL A 121 -6.67 -4.63 14.22
CA VAL A 121 -7.47 -3.63 14.95
C VAL A 121 -8.62 -4.31 15.70
N ALA A 122 -9.36 -5.23 15.07
CA ALA A 122 -10.42 -5.95 15.78
C ALA A 122 -9.91 -6.79 16.97
N ILE A 123 -8.70 -7.36 16.85
CA ILE A 123 -8.06 -8.06 17.96
C ILE A 123 -7.66 -7.09 19.08
N TRP A 124 -7.09 -5.92 18.75
CA TRP A 124 -6.69 -4.92 19.73
C TRP A 124 -7.88 -4.29 20.47
N GLU A 125 -9.00 -4.12 19.78
CA GLU A 125 -10.26 -3.65 20.39
C GLU A 125 -10.99 -4.75 21.19
N GLY A 126 -10.54 -6.00 21.13
CA GLY A 126 -11.20 -7.12 21.81
C GLY A 126 -12.51 -7.59 21.16
N GLU A 127 -12.82 -7.09 19.97
CA GLU A 127 -14.10 -7.30 19.27
C GLU A 127 -14.02 -8.39 18.19
N PHE A 128 -12.85 -8.99 17.97
CA PHE A 128 -12.68 -10.09 17.02
C PHE A 128 -13.35 -11.38 17.52
N ASP A 129 -14.25 -11.93 16.71
CA ASP A 129 -14.97 -13.19 17.00
C ASP A 129 -14.01 -14.39 16.91
N ARG A 130 -13.33 -14.66 18.03
CA ARG A 130 -12.42 -15.80 18.19
C ARG A 130 -13.15 -17.12 18.28
N ALA A 131 -14.38 -17.13 18.81
CA ALA A 131 -15.19 -18.35 18.97
C ALA A 131 -15.48 -19.00 17.61
N ARG A 132 -15.64 -18.19 16.56
CA ARG A 132 -15.79 -18.65 15.17
C ARG A 132 -14.61 -19.48 14.64
N HIS A 133 -13.44 -19.35 15.24
CA HIS A 133 -12.21 -20.09 14.89
C HIS A 133 -11.77 -21.09 15.98
N ALA A 134 -12.54 -21.22 17.07
CA ALA A 134 -12.26 -22.19 18.11
C ALA A 134 -12.52 -23.61 17.58
N PRO A 135 -11.66 -24.60 17.87
CA PRO A 135 -11.90 -25.98 17.47
C PRO A 135 -13.22 -26.49 18.09
N PRO A 136 -13.96 -27.39 17.41
CA PRO A 136 -15.33 -27.77 17.78
C PRO A 136 -15.52 -28.25 19.23
N HIS A 137 -14.46 -28.73 19.87
CA HIS A 137 -14.49 -29.24 21.24
C HIS A 137 -14.44 -28.15 22.34
N GLN A 138 -14.18 -26.88 21.98
CA GLN A 138 -14.08 -25.77 22.93
C GLN A 138 -15.33 -24.88 22.99
N VAL A 139 -16.24 -25.00 22.01
CA VAL A 139 -17.46 -24.15 21.92
C VAL A 139 -18.59 -24.69 22.82
N ALA A 140 -18.46 -25.89 23.37
CA ALA A 140 -19.52 -26.58 24.12
C ALA A 140 -19.45 -26.43 25.65
N LEU A 141 -18.56 -25.58 26.19
CA LEU A 141 -18.29 -25.49 27.64
C LEU A 141 -18.53 -24.10 28.25
N GLU A 142 -19.07 -23.15 27.51
CA GLU A 142 -19.55 -21.85 28.00
C GLU A 142 -21.04 -21.66 27.69
#